data_AF-A0A7C1VW11-F1
#
_entry.id   AF-A0A7C1VW11-F1
#
_cell.length_a   1.000
_cell.length_b   1.000
_cell.length_c   1.000
_cell.angle_alpha   90.00
_cell.angle_beta   90.00
_cell.angle_gamma   90.00
#
_symmetry.space_group_name_H-M   'P 1'
#
loop_
_entity.id
_entity.type
_entity.pdbx_description
1 polymer ?
#
loop_
_entity_poly.entity_id
_entity_poly.type
_entity_poly.pdbx_seq_one_letter_code
_entity_poly.pdbx_strand_id
1 'polypeptide(L)'
;MSGNKLTTLPPEIGQLTKLTKLDISGNKLTILPPEIGQLTKLTKLDISYNKLTALPSEIGQLTQLTSLELGGNKLTTLPPEIGQLTQLTELNLVGNNQLTALPP
;
A
#
# COMPACT_ATOMS: atom_id res chain seq x y z
N MET A 1 -9.06 10.90 7.72
CA MET A 1 -9.51 10.41 9.04
C MET A 1 -8.54 9.30 9.44
N SER A 2 -7.44 9.62 10.12
CA SER A 2 -6.40 8.66 10.50
C SER A 2 -6.44 8.45 12.01
N GLY A 3 -6.35 7.19 12.45
CA GLY A 3 -6.47 6.79 13.86
C GLY A 3 -7.60 5.80 14.18
N ASN A 4 -7.91 4.86 13.28
CA ASN A 4 -8.77 3.72 13.62
C ASN A 4 -7.91 2.55 14.16
N LYS A 5 -8.52 1.62 14.90
CA LYS A 5 -7.82 0.41 15.40
C LYS A 5 -7.96 -0.77 14.43
N LEU A 6 -8.14 -0.51 13.13
CA LEU A 6 -8.36 -1.58 12.15
C LEU A 6 -7.15 -2.50 12.10
N THR A 7 -7.39 -3.80 12.19
CA THR A 7 -6.37 -4.84 12.10
C THR A 7 -6.34 -5.49 10.72
N THR A 8 -7.45 -5.40 9.98
CA THR A 8 -7.61 -5.92 8.62
C THR A 8 -8.47 -4.96 7.79
N LEU A 9 -8.44 -5.11 6.48
CA LEU A 9 -9.44 -4.55 5.56
C LEU A 9 -10.27 -5.69 4.97
N PRO A 10 -11.58 -5.48 4.77
CA PRO A 10 -12.43 -6.44 4.08
C PRO A 10 -12.09 -6.49 2.58
N PRO A 11 -12.16 -7.66 1.92
CA PRO A 11 -11.99 -7.80 0.46
C PRO A 11 -12.87 -6.86 -0.37
N GLU A 12 -14.04 -6.50 0.15
CA GLU A 12 -15.00 -5.59 -0.45
C GLU A 12 -14.42 -4.18 -0.72
N ILE A 13 -13.27 -3.83 -0.14
CA ILE A 13 -12.52 -2.62 -0.51
C ILE A 13 -12.29 -2.54 -2.02
N GLY A 14 -12.04 -3.67 -2.69
CA GLY A 14 -11.82 -3.73 -4.14
C GLY A 14 -13.03 -3.32 -4.98
N GLN A 15 -14.24 -3.33 -4.41
CA GLN A 15 -15.46 -2.88 -5.08
C GLN A 15 -15.50 -1.35 -5.24
N LEU A 16 -14.69 -0.61 -4.49
CA LEU A 16 -14.61 0.85 -4.54
C LEU A 16 -13.79 1.36 -5.75
N THR A 17 -14.02 0.77 -6.93
CA THR A 17 -13.27 0.96 -8.19
C THR A 17 -13.21 2.40 -8.71
N LYS A 18 -14.01 3.32 -8.15
CA LYS A 18 -13.98 4.75 -8.48
C LYS A 18 -13.02 5.55 -7.60
N LEU A 19 -12.41 4.95 -6.58
CA LEU A 19 -11.47 5.64 -5.70
C LEU A 19 -10.23 6.09 -6.46
N THR A 20 -9.85 7.33 -6.22
CA THR A 20 -8.62 7.94 -6.74
C THR A 20 -7.58 8.19 -5.65
N LYS A 21 -8.02 8.23 -4.39
CA LYS A 21 -7.16 8.36 -3.21
C LYS A 21 -7.69 7.45 -2.11
N LEU A 22 -6.80 6.74 -1.44
CA LEU A 22 -7.12 5.93 -0.26
C LEU A 22 -6.10 6.26 0.83
N ASP A 23 -6.59 6.79 1.96
CA ASP A 23 -5.82 7.03 3.17
C ASP A 23 -6.38 6.15 4.29
N ILE A 24 -5.56 5.19 4.70
CA ILE A 24 -5.79 4.27 5.82
C ILE A 24 -4.58 4.29 6.77
N SER A 25 -3.87 5.41 6.78
CA SER A 25 -2.72 5.64 7.66
C SER A 25 -3.11 5.60 9.14
N GLY A 26 -2.15 5.24 9.99
CA GLY A 26 -2.34 5.24 11.45
C GLY A 26 -3.33 4.19 11.94
N ASN A 27 -3.31 2.99 11.35
CA ASN A 27 -4.09 1.83 11.77
C ASN A 27 -3.20 0.74 12.37
N LYS A 28 -3.72 -0.48 12.55
CA LYS A 28 -2.98 -1.65 13.03
C LYS A 28 -2.97 -2.78 11.99
N LEU A 29 -3.07 -2.44 10.72
CA LEU A 29 -3.14 -3.41 9.63
C LEU A 29 -1.85 -4.24 9.60
N THR A 30 -2.00 -5.57 9.56
CA THR A 30 -0.88 -6.50 9.40
C THR A 30 -0.74 -7.01 7.97
N ILE A 31 -1.80 -6.90 7.18
CA ILE A 31 -1.87 -7.31 5.77
C ILE A 31 -2.82 -6.38 5.00
N LEU A 32 -2.59 -6.25 3.69
CA LEU A 32 -3.58 -5.72 2.75
C LEU A 32 -4.23 -6.88 1.97
N PRO A 33 -5.55 -6.86 1.76
CA PRO A 33 -6.21 -7.83 0.89
C PRO A 33 -5.71 -7.67 -0.56
N PRO A 34 -5.56 -8.78 -1.32
CA PRO A 34 -5.14 -8.71 -2.73
C PRO A 34 -6.11 -7.90 -3.59
N GLU A 35 -7.38 -7.79 -3.19
CA GLU A 35 -8.40 -6.97 -3.82
C GLU A 35 -8.05 -5.47 -3.87
N ILE A 36 -7.04 -5.02 -3.13
CA ILE A 36 -6.48 -3.66 -3.30
C ILE A 36 -6.09 -3.39 -4.76
N GLY A 37 -5.60 -4.40 -5.49
CA GLY A 37 -5.23 -4.27 -6.91
C GLY A 37 -6.39 -3.95 -7.85
N GLN A 38 -7.64 -4.16 -7.40
CA GLN A 38 -8.84 -3.81 -8.18
C GLN A 38 -9.06 -2.29 -8.26
N LEU A 39 -8.41 -1.51 -7.39
CA LEU A 39 -8.54 -0.06 -7.31
C LEU A 39 -7.66 0.64 -8.36
N THR A 40 -7.75 0.23 -9.62
CA THR A 40 -6.89 0.66 -10.74
C THR A 40 -6.93 2.16 -11.08
N LYS A 41 -7.87 2.92 -10.47
CA LYS A 41 -7.95 4.39 -10.56
C LYS A 41 -7.21 5.12 -9.44
N LEU A 42 -6.63 4.41 -8.48
CA LEU A 42 -5.86 5.02 -7.40
C LEU A 42 -4.64 5.74 -7.96
N THR A 43 -4.53 7.00 -7.55
CA THR A 43 -3.40 7.88 -7.82
C THR A 43 -2.56 8.10 -6.56
N LYS A 44 -3.16 7.98 -5.38
CA LYS A 44 -2.48 8.08 -4.08
C LYS A 44 -2.97 7.00 -3.13
N LEU A 45 -2.02 6.30 -2.52
CA LEU A 45 -2.28 5.28 -1.52
C LEU A 45 -1.40 5.57 -0.30
N ASP A 46 -2.03 5.95 0.80
CA ASP A 46 -1.38 6.13 2.09
C ASP A 46 -1.78 5.04 3.06
N ILE A 47 -0.81 4.18 3.37
CA ILE A 47 -0.92 3.09 4.34
C ILE A 47 0.16 3.20 5.41
N SER A 48 0.71 4.40 5.60
CA SER A 48 1.75 4.69 6.58
C SER A 48 1.28 4.42 8.02
N TYR A 49 2.24 4.23 8.93
CA TYR A 49 1.99 3.99 10.35
C TYR A 49 1.03 2.81 10.61
N ASN A 50 1.30 1.68 9.97
CA ASN A 50 0.61 0.40 10.17
C ASN A 50 1.61 -0.66 10.69
N LYS A 51 1.26 -1.94 10.63
CA LYS A 51 2.11 -3.07 11.05
C LYS A 51 2.35 -4.05 9.90
N LEU A 52 2.29 -3.59 8.66
CA LEU A 52 2.44 -4.44 7.47
C LEU A 52 3.86 -5.03 7.45
N THR A 53 3.93 -6.34 7.22
CA THR A 53 5.21 -7.06 7.03
C THR A 53 5.52 -7.32 5.56
N ALA A 54 4.50 -7.31 4.71
CA ALA A 54 4.60 -7.44 3.25
C ALA A 54 3.45 -6.70 2.57
N LEU A 55 3.59 -6.46 1.26
CA LEU A 55 2.51 -6.04 0.37
C LEU A 55 2.08 -7.21 -0.52
N PRO A 56 0.80 -7.31 -0.92
CA PRO A 56 0.35 -8.24 -1.94
C PRO A 56 1.01 -7.92 -3.29
N SER A 57 1.25 -8.92 -4.14
CA SER A 57 1.80 -8.71 -5.49
C SER A 57 0.84 -7.90 -6.37
N GLU A 58 -0.46 -7.96 -6.07
CA GLU A 58 -1.52 -7.17 -6.70
C GLU A 58 -1.31 -5.66 -6.56
N ILE A 59 -0.41 -5.18 -5.69
CA ILE A 59 -0.02 -3.77 -5.66
C ILE A 59 0.43 -3.29 -7.05
N GLY A 60 1.08 -4.14 -7.86
CA GLY A 60 1.53 -3.80 -9.21
C GLY A 60 0.40 -3.51 -10.20
N GLN A 61 -0.85 -3.89 -9.88
CA GLN A 61 -2.02 -3.57 -10.68
C GLN A 61 -2.42 -2.09 -10.60
N LEU A 62 -1.91 -1.35 -9.61
CA LEU A 62 -2.20 0.07 -9.41
C LEU A 62 -1.38 0.97 -10.35
N THR A 63 -1.44 0.73 -11.66
CA THR A 63 -0.59 1.39 -12.67
C THR A 63 -0.80 2.91 -12.82
N GLN A 64 -1.86 3.46 -12.20
CA GLN A 64 -2.10 4.91 -12.10
C GLN A 64 -1.55 5.56 -10.82
N LEU A 65 -0.92 4.78 -9.95
CA LEU A 65 -0.41 5.27 -8.69
C LEU A 65 0.78 6.20 -8.91
N THR A 66 0.68 7.42 -8.36
CA THR A 66 1.71 8.46 -8.43
C THR A 66 2.44 8.62 -7.10
N SER A 67 1.76 8.33 -5.99
CA SER A 67 2.29 8.42 -4.63
C SER A 67 1.88 7.20 -3.81
N LEU A 68 2.88 6.55 -3.22
CA LEU A 68 2.75 5.38 -2.36
C LEU A 68 3.47 5.63 -1.03
N GLU A 69 2.70 5.83 0.04
CA GLU A 69 3.21 6.11 1.39
C GLU A 69 3.17 4.83 2.24
N LEU A 70 4.35 4.27 2.53
CA LEU A 70 4.56 3.02 3.28
C LEU A 70 5.34 3.22 4.58
N GLY A 71 5.69 4.46 4.90
CA GLY A 71 6.50 4.80 6.07
C GLY A 71 5.88 4.32 7.39
N GLY A 72 6.71 3.97 8.36
CA GLY A 72 6.24 3.54 9.69
C GLY A 72 5.56 2.17 9.72
N ASN A 73 5.86 1.28 8.77
CA ASN A 73 5.42 -0.12 8.77
C ASN A 73 6.51 -1.06 9.32
N LYS A 74 6.44 -2.36 9.02
CA LYS A 74 7.44 -3.38 9.38
C LYS A 74 7.87 -4.21 8.16
N LEU A 75 7.81 -3.62 6.97
CA LEU A 75 8.06 -4.32 5.71
C LEU A 75 9.48 -4.87 5.69
N THR A 76 9.63 -6.16 5.41
CA THR A 76 10.95 -6.81 5.26
C THR A 76 11.39 -6.91 3.81
N THR A 77 10.43 -6.92 2.89
CA THR A 77 10.63 -6.88 1.43
C THR A 77 9.53 -6.04 0.78
N LEU A 78 9.74 -5.68 -0.49
CA LEU A 78 8.69 -5.23 -1.39
C LEU A 78 8.51 -6.27 -2.50
N PRO A 79 7.28 -6.53 -2.96
CA PRO A 79 7.06 -7.44 -4.08
C PRO A 79 7.71 -6.87 -5.36
N PRO A 80 8.29 -7.71 -6.24
CA PRO A 80 8.89 -7.25 -7.51
C PRO A 80 7.88 -6.53 -8.41
N GLU A 81 6.60 -6.82 -8.26
CA GLU A 81 5.50 -6.14 -8.95
C GLU A 81 5.43 -4.63 -8.66
N ILE A 82 6.13 -4.11 -7.64
CA ILE A 82 6.25 -2.67 -7.45
C ILE A 82 6.89 -1.97 -8.68
N GLY A 83 7.72 -2.69 -9.45
CA GLY A 83 8.27 -2.20 -10.71
C GLY A 83 7.23 -2.00 -11.83
N GLN A 84 6.01 -2.51 -11.66
CA GLN A 84 4.89 -2.28 -12.59
C GLN A 84 4.22 -0.91 -12.38
N LEU A 85 4.53 -0.20 -11.29
CA LEU A 85 4.00 1.12 -10.98
C LEU A 85 4.71 2.21 -11.80
N THR A 86 4.54 2.16 -13.12
CA THR A 86 5.28 3.01 -14.08
C THR A 86 5.01 4.51 -13.97
N GLN A 87 3.93 4.91 -13.28
CA GLN A 87 3.59 6.31 -13.02
C GLN A 87 4.00 6.79 -11.61
N LEU A 88 4.64 5.94 -10.81
CA LEU A 88 5.01 6.27 -9.45
C LEU A 88 6.16 7.29 -9.44
N THR A 89 5.89 8.46 -8.87
CA THR A 89 6.89 9.52 -8.71
C THR A 89 7.35 9.66 -7.26
N GLU A 90 6.52 9.22 -6.31
CA GLU A 90 6.78 9.30 -4.88
C GLU A 90 6.60 7.92 -4.24
N LEU A 91 7.68 7.39 -3.69
CA LEU A 91 7.69 6.18 -2.85
C LEU A 91 8.31 6.52 -1.51
N ASN A 92 7.49 6.59 -0.47
CA ASN A 92 7.96 6.87 0.89
C ASN A 92 8.05 5.59 1.71
N LEU A 93 9.28 5.19 2.05
CA LEU A 93 9.58 4.03 2.90
C LEU A 93 10.10 4.44 4.29
N VAL A 94 10.15 5.74 4.58
CA VAL A 94 10.83 6.28 5.77
C VAL A 94 10.13 5.84 7.06
N GLY A 95 10.94 5.37 8.02
CA GLY A 95 10.49 4.98 9.35
C GLY A 95 10.11 3.51 9.47
N ASN A 96 10.67 2.86 10.51
CA ASN A 96 10.38 1.52 11.06
C ASN A 96 10.24 0.31 10.11
N ASN A 97 10.37 0.48 8.80
CA ASN A 97 10.54 -0.63 7.87
C ASN A 97 11.88 -1.33 8.10
N GLN A 98 11.94 -2.60 7.77
CA GLN A 98 13.07 -3.51 7.99
C GLN A 98 13.62 -4.01 6.66
N LEU A 99 13.53 -3.18 5.61
CA LEU A 99 13.99 -3.50 4.27
C LEU A 99 15.52 -3.60 4.26
N THR A 100 16.03 -4.71 3.72
CA THR A 100 17.47 -4.93 3.51
C THR A 100 17.89 -4.65 2.07
N ALA A 101 16.94 -4.73 1.13
CA ALA A 101 17.12 -4.44 -0.28
C ALA A 101 15.80 -3.99 -0.90
N LEU A 102 15.89 -3.30 -2.04
CA LEU A 102 14.76 -3.07 -2.92
C LEU A 102 14.70 -4.20 -3.97
N PRO A 103 13.51 -4.56 -4.45
CA PRO A 103 13.37 -5.49 -5.57
C PRO A 103 14.06 -4.91 -6.82
N PRO A 104 14.52 -5.77 -7.73
CA PRO A 104 15.20 -5.38 -8.96
C PRO A 104 14.29 -4.62 -9.93
#